data_AF-A0A2N6M7S3-F1
#
_entry.id   AF-A0A2N6M7S3-F1
#
_cell.length_a   1.000
_cell.length_b   1.000
_cell.length_c   1.000
_cell.angle_alpha   90.00
_cell.angle_beta   90.00
_cell.angle_gamma   90.00
#
_symmetry.space_group_name_H-M   'P 1'
#
loop_
_entity.id
_entity.type
_entity.pdbx_description
1 polymer ?
#
loop_
_entity_poly.entity_id
_entity_poly.type
_entity_poly.pdbx_seq_one_letter_code
_entity_poly.pdbx_strand_id
1 'polypeptide(L)'
;DICWSNAVLEHVGDETQQILFLKEIKRVAKKAFITTPNKYFPIEVHTRTPLLHFLPKKFFDRYLHFIGKGWAADDYMHLLSLRDLHRLINAAGITEFKIIKNRFLFFVLDFVIILNTNSD
;
A
#
# COMPACT_ATOMS: atom_id res chain seq x y z
N ASP A 1 -9.19 9.95 -19.24
CA ASP A 1 -8.17 8.92 -18.94
C ASP A 1 -8.34 8.39 -17.54
N ILE A 2 -8.04 7.09 -17.36
CA ILE A 2 -8.11 6.36 -16.10
C ILE A 2 -6.76 5.70 -15.84
N CYS A 3 -6.19 5.90 -14.66
CA CYS A 3 -5.00 5.18 -14.19
C CYS A 3 -5.42 3.95 -13.35
N TRP A 4 -4.73 2.83 -13.53
CA TRP A 4 -4.86 1.66 -12.66
C TRP A 4 -3.47 1.28 -12.11
N SER A 5 -3.35 1.21 -10.79
CA SER A 5 -2.15 0.80 -10.06
C SER A 5 -2.48 -0.28 -9.04
N ASN A 6 -2.02 -1.51 -9.24
CA ASN A 6 -2.32 -2.65 -8.35
C ASN A 6 -1.10 -3.03 -7.51
N ALA A 7 -1.19 -2.92 -6.19
CA ALA A 7 -0.13 -3.30 -5.24
C ALA A 7 1.23 -2.65 -5.54
N VAL A 8 1.26 -1.45 -6.15
CA VAL A 8 2.50 -0.73 -6.47
C VAL A 8 2.87 0.25 -5.36
N LEU A 9 1.89 0.90 -4.74
CA LEU A 9 2.09 2.02 -3.80
C LEU A 9 2.99 1.66 -2.60
N GLU A 10 3.01 0.40 -2.19
CA GLU A 10 3.88 -0.08 -1.10
C GLU A 10 5.34 -0.30 -1.50
N HIS A 11 5.60 -0.41 -2.80
CA HIS A 11 6.91 -0.70 -3.38
C HIS A 11 7.62 0.54 -3.94
N VAL A 12 6.96 1.69 -3.97
CA VAL A 12 7.55 2.92 -4.53
C VAL A 12 8.63 3.54 -3.63
N GLY A 13 8.76 3.06 -2.39
CA GLY A 13 9.70 3.58 -1.40
C GLY A 13 8.99 4.22 -0.20
N ASP A 14 9.70 5.14 0.46
CA ASP A 14 9.26 5.83 1.65
C ASP A 14 8.07 6.77 1.41
N GLU A 15 7.60 7.41 2.49
CA GLU A 15 6.49 8.35 2.48
C GLU A 15 6.64 9.48 1.43
N THR A 16 7.85 10.00 1.23
CA THR A 16 8.14 11.03 0.22
C THR A 16 7.92 10.49 -1.19
N GLN A 17 8.44 9.30 -1.48
CA GLN A 17 8.25 8.66 -2.80
C GLN A 17 6.78 8.28 -3.04
N GLN A 18 6.07 7.84 -2.00
CA GLN A 18 4.62 7.57 -2.07
C GLN A 18 3.80 8.81 -2.40
N ILE A 19 4.11 9.96 -1.80
CA ILE A 19 3.47 11.24 -2.11
C ILE A 19 3.76 11.65 -3.55
N LEU A 20 5.02 11.53 -4.01
CA LEU A 20 5.39 11.84 -5.39
C LEU A 20 4.65 10.97 -6.39
N PHE A 21 4.52 9.68 -6.11
CA PHE A 21 3.76 8.74 -6.94
C PHE A 21 2.29 9.14 -7.05
N LEU A 22 1.64 9.51 -5.94
CA LEU A 22 0.25 9.98 -5.95
C LEU A 22 0.08 11.31 -6.70
N LYS A 23 1.04 12.25 -6.56
CA LYS A 23 1.05 13.51 -7.33
C LYS A 23 1.16 13.25 -8.83
N GLU A 24 1.98 12.28 -9.21
CA GLU A 24 2.13 11.91 -10.62
C GLU A 24 0.84 11.29 -11.18
N ILE A 25 0.19 10.40 -10.42
CA ILE A 25 -1.14 9.88 -10.78
C ILE A 25 -2.15 11.03 -10.95
N LYS A 26 -2.15 12.01 -10.04
CA LYS A 26 -3.00 13.21 -10.13
C LYS A 26 -2.73 13.98 -11.44
N ARG A 27 -1.47 14.14 -11.82
CA ARG A 27 -1.04 14.89 -13.01
C ARG A 27 -1.45 14.22 -14.32
N VAL A 28 -1.40 12.89 -14.39
CA VAL A 28 -1.53 12.15 -15.67
C VAL A 28 -2.92 11.58 -15.95
N ALA A 29 -3.80 11.46 -14.95
CA ALA A 29 -5.10 10.85 -15.12
C ALA A 29 -6.20 11.62 -14.40
N LYS A 30 -7.41 11.65 -14.99
CA LYS A 30 -8.63 12.28 -14.41
C LYS A 30 -9.26 11.45 -13.29
N LYS A 31 -9.05 10.14 -13.34
CA LYS A 31 -9.50 9.16 -12.34
C LYS A 31 -8.43 8.11 -12.13
N ALA A 32 -8.32 7.58 -10.93
CA ALA A 32 -7.41 6.48 -10.65
C ALA A 32 -8.04 5.40 -9.77
N PHE A 33 -7.66 4.15 -10.03
CA PHE A 33 -7.94 2.99 -9.21
C PHE A 33 -6.61 2.44 -8.67
N ILE A 34 -6.40 2.58 -7.37
CA ILE A 34 -5.17 2.13 -6.71
C ILE A 34 -5.54 1.06 -5.67
N THR A 35 -4.78 -0.02 -5.58
CA THR A 35 -4.90 -0.99 -4.50
C THR A 35 -3.60 -1.12 -3.73
N THR A 36 -3.72 -1.36 -2.43
CA THR A 36 -2.59 -1.68 -1.56
C THR A 36 -3.08 -2.53 -0.38
N PRO A 37 -2.36 -3.60 0.00
CA PRO A 37 -2.69 -4.40 1.16
C PRO A 37 -2.65 -3.57 2.44
N ASN A 38 -3.43 -4.03 3.42
CA ASN A 38 -3.51 -3.39 4.72
C ASN A 38 -2.37 -3.89 5.61
N LYS A 39 -1.57 -2.96 6.15
CA LYS A 39 -0.50 -3.25 7.12
C LYS A 39 -0.94 -4.12 8.31
N TYR A 40 -2.21 -4.06 8.69
CA TYR A 40 -2.76 -4.80 9.83
C TYR A 40 -3.43 -6.13 9.44
N PHE A 41 -3.35 -6.56 8.18
CA PHE A 41 -3.85 -7.87 7.81
C PHE A 41 -2.97 -8.96 8.45
N PRO A 42 -3.54 -9.96 9.15
CA PRO A 42 -2.76 -10.90 9.96
C PRO A 42 -2.03 -11.96 9.14
N ILE A 43 -2.15 -11.95 7.82
CA ILE A 43 -1.41 -12.87 6.94
C ILE A 43 -0.55 -12.02 6.03
N GLU A 44 0.76 -12.26 6.06
CA GLU A 44 1.69 -11.60 5.13
C GLU A 44 1.33 -11.99 3.70
N VAL A 45 0.89 -11.02 2.90
CA VAL A 45 0.29 -11.27 1.58
C VAL A 45 1.32 -11.87 0.61
N HIS A 46 2.59 -11.54 0.78
CA HIS A 46 3.67 -11.96 -0.13
C HIS A 46 4.30 -13.30 0.26
N THR A 47 4.26 -13.67 1.54
CA THR A 47 4.75 -14.97 2.04
C THR A 47 3.64 -15.98 2.26
N ARG A 48 2.39 -15.50 2.40
CA ARG A 48 1.20 -16.21 2.92
C ARG A 48 1.40 -16.73 4.35
N THR A 49 2.35 -16.16 5.08
CA THR A 49 2.68 -16.57 6.45
C THR A 49 1.87 -15.77 7.46
N PRO A 50 1.10 -16.43 8.34
CA PRO A 50 0.38 -15.75 9.41
C PRO A 50 1.34 -15.02 10.36
N LEU A 51 0.93 -13.83 10.80
CA LEU A 51 1.51 -13.01 11.86
C LEU A 51 2.97 -12.56 11.63
N LEU A 52 3.52 -12.76 10.43
CA LEU A 52 4.91 -12.48 10.15
C LEU A 52 5.25 -10.98 10.34
N HIS A 53 4.34 -10.07 9.96
CA HIS A 53 4.49 -8.62 10.14
C HIS A 53 4.65 -8.14 11.59
N PHE A 54 4.24 -8.96 12.57
CA PHE A 54 4.34 -8.61 13.99
C PHE A 54 5.67 -9.02 14.62
N LEU A 55 6.50 -9.79 13.90
CA LEU A 55 7.82 -10.17 14.39
C LEU A 55 8.80 -8.99 14.26
N PRO A 56 9.74 -8.84 15.20
CA PRO A 56 10.84 -7.88 15.03
C PRO A 56 11.61 -8.15 13.73
N LYS A 57 12.05 -7.09 13.05
CA LYS A 57 12.70 -7.16 11.72
C LYS A 57 13.74 -8.28 11.60
N LYS A 58 14.59 -8.47 12.63
CA LYS A 58 15.60 -9.54 12.64
C LYS A 58 15.04 -10.96 12.46
N PHE A 59 13.88 -11.25 13.07
CA PHE A 59 13.22 -12.55 12.94
C PHE A 59 12.46 -12.68 11.61
N PHE A 60 11.84 -11.59 11.17
CA PHE A 60 11.21 -11.48 9.85
C PHE A 60 12.23 -11.80 8.74
N ASP A 61 13.36 -11.08 8.73
CA ASP A 61 14.43 -11.25 7.76
C ASP A 61 14.99 -12.67 7.80
N ARG A 62 15.25 -13.22 9.00
CA ARG A 62 15.73 -14.60 9.14
C ARG A 62 14.75 -15.62 8.57
N TYR A 63 13.46 -15.46 8.83
CA TYR A 63 12.43 -16.34 8.29
C TYR A 63 12.37 -16.24 6.76
N LEU A 64 12.42 -15.04 6.21
CA LEU A 64 12.41 -14.81 4.77
C LEU A 64 13.61 -15.46 4.06
N HIS A 65 14.81 -15.35 4.63
CA HIS A 65 15.98 -16.05 4.10
C HIS A 65 15.81 -17.57 4.18
N PHE A 66 15.22 -18.09 5.26
CA PHE A 66 14.96 -19.52 5.44
C PHE A 66 13.99 -20.09 4.40
N ILE A 67 12.96 -19.33 4.01
CA ILE A 67 11.97 -19.77 3.00
C ILE A 67 12.36 -19.40 1.55
N GLY A 68 13.60 -18.94 1.32
CA GLY A 68 14.09 -18.56 -0.02
C GLY A 68 13.50 -17.25 -0.57
N LYS A 69 12.90 -16.40 0.29
CA LYS A 69 12.32 -15.10 -0.05
C LYS A 69 13.13 -13.93 0.53
N GLY A 70 14.46 -14.05 0.56
CA GLY A 70 15.36 -13.00 1.08
C GLY A 70 15.19 -11.64 0.39
N TRP A 71 14.72 -11.61 -0.86
CA TRP A 71 14.37 -10.37 -1.58
C TRP A 71 13.29 -9.53 -0.91
N ALA A 72 12.47 -10.13 -0.03
CA ALA A 72 11.45 -9.43 0.74
C ALA A 72 11.96 -8.89 2.10
N ALA A 73 13.23 -9.13 2.44
CA ALA A 73 13.80 -8.78 3.76
C ALA A 73 14.36 -7.35 3.84
N ASP A 74 14.56 -6.70 2.70
CA ASP A 74 14.98 -5.31 2.64
C ASP A 74 13.79 -4.36 2.86
N ASP A 75 14.06 -3.05 2.96
CA ASP A 75 13.11 -1.92 3.09
C ASP A 75 12.22 -1.77 1.82
N TYR A 76 11.93 -2.89 1.17
CA TYR A 76 11.30 -3.04 -0.13
C TYR A 76 9.78 -2.81 -0.08
N MET A 77 9.21 -2.65 1.13
CA MET A 77 7.78 -2.58 1.30
C MET A 77 7.35 -1.71 2.47
N HIS A 78 6.75 -0.57 2.16
CA HIS A 78 6.16 0.34 3.13
C HIS A 78 4.64 0.16 3.15
N LEU A 79 4.20 -0.91 3.84
CA LEU A 79 2.78 -1.21 4.02
C LEU A 79 2.04 -0.07 4.70
N LEU A 80 0.80 0.15 4.25
CA LEU A 80 0.00 1.31 4.63
C LEU A 80 -1.19 0.92 5.49
N SER A 81 -1.43 1.71 6.54
CA SER A 81 -2.72 1.71 7.24
C SER A 81 -3.69 2.68 6.57
N LEU A 82 -4.97 2.58 6.94
CA LEU A 82 -5.97 3.57 6.51
C LEU A 82 -5.57 5.01 6.88
N ARG A 83 -4.93 5.20 8.05
CA ARG A 83 -4.47 6.52 8.50
C ARG A 83 -3.34 7.04 7.61
N ASP A 84 -2.41 6.16 7.24
CA ASP A 84 -1.32 6.51 6.32
C ASP A 84 -1.87 6.90 4.95
N LEU A 85 -2.85 6.15 4.43
CA LEU A 85 -3.51 6.49 3.17
C LEU A 85 -4.15 7.88 3.19
N HIS A 86 -4.92 8.22 4.22
CA HIS A 86 -5.50 9.55 4.36
C HIS A 86 -4.41 10.64 4.38
N ARG A 87 -3.33 10.41 5.13
CA ARG A 87 -2.20 11.36 5.23
C ARG A 87 -1.52 11.56 3.88
N LEU A 88 -1.18 10.48 3.17
CA LEU A 88 -0.51 10.50 1.87
C LEU A 88 -1.35 11.18 0.79
N ILE A 89 -2.64 10.83 0.70
CA ILE A 89 -3.56 11.37 -0.29
C ILE A 89 -3.76 12.88 -0.06
N ASN A 90 -3.92 13.30 1.19
CA ASN A 90 -4.02 14.73 1.54
C ASN A 90 -2.71 15.47 1.24
N ALA A 91 -1.54 14.89 1.56
CA ALA A 91 -0.23 15.49 1.25
C ALA A 91 0.05 15.57 -0.26
N ALA A 92 -0.57 14.71 -1.06
CA ALA A 92 -0.56 14.78 -2.52
C ALA A 92 -1.51 15.85 -3.09
N GLY A 93 -2.30 16.53 -2.24
CA GLY A 93 -3.26 17.56 -2.65
C GLY A 93 -4.46 16.99 -3.39
N ILE A 94 -4.88 15.77 -3.05
CA ILE A 94 -6.05 15.10 -3.63
C ILE A 94 -7.19 15.19 -2.62
N THR A 95 -8.25 15.90 -2.99
CA THR A 95 -9.40 16.21 -2.13
C THR A 95 -10.57 15.26 -2.36
N GLU A 96 -10.76 14.79 -3.59
CA GLU A 96 -11.84 13.88 -3.94
C GLU A 96 -11.35 12.43 -4.06
N PHE A 97 -11.64 11.63 -3.05
CA PHE A 97 -11.30 10.21 -3.06
C PHE A 97 -12.28 9.36 -2.26
N LYS A 98 -12.29 8.06 -2.56
CA LYS A 98 -13.02 7.04 -1.82
C LYS A 98 -12.09 5.88 -1.52
N ILE A 99 -12.07 5.43 -0.27
CA ILE A 99 -11.35 4.22 0.14
C ILE A 99 -12.38 3.14 0.49
N ILE A 100 -12.32 2.03 -0.23
CA ILE A 100 -13.11 0.82 0.01
C ILE A 100 -12.21 -0.19 0.73
N LYS A 101 -12.75 -0.82 1.77
CA LYS A 101 -12.03 -1.84 2.55
C LYS A 101 -12.49 -3.22 2.08
N ASN A 102 -11.63 -3.94 1.38
CA ASN A 102 -11.93 -5.32 1.03
C ASN A 102 -11.68 -6.20 2.25
N ARG A 103 -12.61 -7.11 2.55
CA ARG A 103 -12.54 -7.94 3.74
C ARG A 103 -12.35 -9.40 3.36
N PHE A 104 -11.44 -10.05 4.05
CA PHE A 104 -11.32 -11.49 4.06
C PHE A 104 -11.58 -11.97 5.49
N LEU A 105 -12.65 -12.75 5.65
CA LEU A 105 -13.21 -13.10 6.95
C LEU A 105 -13.48 -11.82 7.78
N PHE A 106 -12.93 -11.74 8.99
CA PHE A 106 -13.11 -10.62 9.91
C PHE A 106 -12.12 -9.47 9.69
N PHE A 107 -11.09 -9.67 8.85
CA PHE A 107 -9.99 -8.74 8.69
C PHE A 107 -10.11 -7.95 7.38
N VAL A 108 -9.63 -6.71 7.40
CA VAL A 108 -9.45 -5.92 6.17
C VAL A 108 -8.18 -6.42 5.50
N LEU A 109 -8.33 -7.00 4.31
CA LEU A 109 -7.25 -7.55 3.49
C LEU A 109 -6.46 -6.44 2.81
N ASP A 110 -7.16 -5.60 2.05
CA ASP A 110 -6.58 -4.53 1.28
C ASP A 110 -7.51 -3.31 1.24
N PHE A 111 -6.97 -2.22 0.69
CA PHE A 111 -7.70 -1.01 0.39
C PHE A 111 -7.77 -0.82 -1.12
N VAL A 112 -8.97 -0.53 -1.62
CA VAL A 112 -9.19 -0.02 -2.98
C VAL A 112 -9.45 1.47 -2.87
N ILE A 113 -8.60 2.26 -3.50
CA ILE A 113 -8.62 3.71 -3.48
C ILE A 113 -9.07 4.18 -4.86
N ILE A 114 -10.16 4.93 -4.89
CA ILE A 114 -10.68 5.57 -6.09
C ILE A 114 -10.42 7.05 -5.95
N LEU A 115 -9.62 7.61 -6.85
CA LEU A 115 -9.29 9.04 -6.88
C LEU A 115 -10.07 9.70 -8.01
N ASN A 116 -10.63 10.87 -7.73
CA ASN A 116 -11.08 11.82 -8.74
C ASN A 116 -10.13 13.02 -8.67
N THR A 117 -9.42 13.30 -9.75
CA THR A 117 -8.35 14.31 -9.76
C THR A 117 -8.82 15.61 -10.40
N ASN A 118 -10.10 15.67 -10.80
CA ASN A 118 -10.76 16.89 -11.25
C ASN A 118 -11.03 17.80 -10.04
N SER A 119 -9.99 18.45 -9.55
CA SER A 119 -10.10 19.55 -8.61
C SER A 119 -9.02 20.57 -9.00
N ASP A 120 -9.53 21.64 -9.61
CA ASP A 120 -8.90 22.85 -10.17
C ASP A 120 -8.06 22.69 -11.46
#